data_AF-A0A0L7QQU0-F1
#
_entry.id   AF-A0A0L7QQU0-F1
#
_cell.length_a   1.000
_cell.length_b   1.000
_cell.length_c   1.000
_cell.angle_alpha   90.00
_cell.angle_beta   90.00
_cell.angle_gamma   90.00
#
_symmetry.space_group_name_H-M   'P 1'
#
loop_
_entity.id
_entity.type
_entity.pdbx_description
1 polymer ?
#
loop_
_entity_poly.entity_id
_entity_poly.type
_entity_poly.pdbx_seq_one_letter_code
_entity_poly.pdbx_strand_id
1 'polypeptide(L)'
;LNSNSPRIEFLNSNSLGIEFLNSELPRIGFLNSMLPRIEFLNGNSSEVEFLNSKLSRLELLNSNSLGIEFPNSNLSRIEFLNSNSLGIEFPNSNLSRIEFLNSNSPEIKFLNRIKFLNNNLPRIEFPNSNLSRIEFLNSNSPGIKFLNNNLPRIEFLNSDLSRIERTLS
;
A
#
# COMPACT_ATOMS: atom_id res chain seq x y z
N LEU A 1 8.82 -12.81 -23.03
CA LEU A 1 9.99 -11.94 -23.26
C LEU A 1 10.87 -12.07 -22.04
N ASN A 2 11.99 -12.77 -22.18
CA ASN A 2 12.97 -12.97 -21.10
C ASN A 2 13.44 -11.60 -20.59
N SER A 3 13.25 -11.32 -19.31
CA SER A 3 14.11 -10.34 -18.65
C SER A 3 14.61 -10.92 -17.34
N ASN A 4 15.89 -11.30 -17.33
CA ASN A 4 16.70 -11.33 -16.12
C ASN A 4 16.86 -9.89 -15.62
N SER A 5 15.76 -9.21 -15.33
CA SER A 5 15.80 -7.93 -14.65
C SER A 5 16.41 -8.19 -13.27
N PRO A 6 17.42 -7.42 -12.83
CA PRO A 6 18.06 -7.65 -11.55
C PRO A 6 16.99 -7.61 -10.45
N ARG A 7 16.88 -8.71 -9.69
CA ARG A 7 16.04 -8.82 -8.51
C ARG A 7 16.92 -8.72 -7.28
N ILE A 8 16.57 -7.81 -6.37
CA ILE A 8 17.18 -7.74 -5.04
C ILE A 8 16.24 -8.46 -4.07
N GLU A 9 16.75 -9.42 -3.31
CA GLU A 9 15.98 -10.13 -2.29
C GLU A 9 16.63 -10.00 -0.91
N PHE A 10 15.81 -9.62 0.06
CA PHE A 10 16.13 -9.61 1.48
C PHE A 10 15.40 -10.78 2.13
N LEU A 11 16.16 -11.78 2.60
CA LEU A 11 15.62 -12.99 3.19
C LEU A 11 15.83 -12.98 4.69
N ASN A 12 14.78 -13.24 5.47
CA ASN A 12 14.81 -13.31 6.94
C ASN A 12 15.50 -12.09 7.58
N SER A 13 15.33 -10.91 6.97
CA SER A 13 16.09 -9.72 7.35
C SER A 13 15.46 -9.04 8.54
N ASN A 14 16.31 -8.62 9.49
CA ASN A 14 15.94 -7.77 10.61
C ASN A 14 16.82 -6.53 10.56
N SER A 15 16.28 -5.43 10.02
CA SER A 15 16.99 -4.16 9.90
C SER A 15 16.30 -3.12 10.79
N LEU A 16 17.06 -2.16 11.32
CA LEU A 16 16.47 -1.02 12.03
C LEU A 16 15.83 -0.02 11.07
N GLY A 17 16.30 0.04 9.82
CA GLY A 17 15.81 0.91 8.76
C GLY A 17 16.50 0.60 7.44
N ILE A 18 15.77 0.69 6.33
CA ILE A 18 16.32 0.53 4.98
C ILE A 18 15.92 1.75 4.15
N GLU A 19 16.89 2.37 3.48
CA GLU A 19 16.66 3.52 2.62
C GLU A 19 17.24 3.24 1.24
N PHE A 20 16.41 3.42 0.21
CA PHE A 20 16.80 3.39 -1.19
C PHE A 20 16.70 4.80 -1.76
N LEU A 21 17.85 5.42 -2.05
CA LEU A 21 17.95 6.77 -2.59
C LEU A 21 18.33 6.74 -4.06
N ASN A 22 17.56 7.42 -4.91
CA ASN A 22 17.81 7.57 -6.34
C ASN A 22 18.05 6.21 -7.04
N SER A 23 17.26 5.20 -6.66
CA SER A 23 17.50 3.81 -7.03
C SER A 23 16.59 3.33 -8.16
N GLU A 24 17.16 2.61 -9.13
CA GLU A 24 16.43 1.85 -10.13
C GLU A 24 16.40 0.38 -9.71
N LEU A 25 15.24 -0.08 -9.22
CA LEU A 25 15.05 -1.41 -8.65
C LEU A 25 13.95 -2.14 -9.42
N PRO A 26 14.26 -2.74 -10.59
CA PRO A 26 13.26 -3.41 -11.40
C PRO A 26 12.40 -4.38 -10.59
N ARG A 27 13.04 -5.16 -9.71
CA ARG A 27 12.36 -6.04 -8.76
C ARG A 27 13.05 -6.02 -7.40
N ILE A 28 12.27 -5.83 -6.34
CA ILE A 28 12.76 -5.94 -4.97
C ILE A 28 11.79 -6.73 -4.09
N GLY A 29 12.32 -7.66 -3.30
CA GLY A 29 11.54 -8.55 -2.45
C GLY A 29 12.07 -8.60 -1.03
N PHE A 30 11.15 -8.65 -0.07
CA PHE A 30 11.42 -8.86 1.35
C PHE A 30 10.64 -10.08 1.81
N LEU A 31 11.36 -11.16 2.12
CA LEU A 31 10.77 -12.42 2.59
C LEU A 31 11.03 -12.59 4.08
N ASN A 32 9.96 -12.90 4.84
CA ASN A 32 10.03 -13.22 6.26
C ASN A 32 10.80 -12.16 7.09
N SER A 33 10.64 -10.88 6.74
CA SER A 33 11.48 -9.81 7.27
C SER A 33 10.77 -8.97 8.32
N MET A 34 11.53 -8.45 9.28
CA MET A 34 11.07 -7.47 10.27
C MET A 34 11.69 -6.12 9.94
N LEU A 35 10.85 -5.18 9.51
CA LEU A 35 11.25 -3.90 8.93
C LEU A 35 10.52 -2.77 9.67
N PRO A 36 11.10 -2.20 10.73
CA PRO A 36 10.54 -1.05 11.42
C PRO A 36 10.34 0.13 10.47
N ARG A 37 11.29 0.37 9.54
CA ARG A 37 11.19 1.44 8.54
C ARG A 37 11.81 1.03 7.21
N ILE A 38 11.12 1.30 6.11
CA ILE A 38 11.66 1.21 4.77
C ILE A 38 11.24 2.43 3.94
N GLU A 39 12.19 2.99 3.19
CA GLU A 39 11.97 4.21 2.42
C GLU A 39 12.51 4.09 1.01
N PHE A 40 11.70 4.54 0.04
CA PHE A 40 12.10 4.73 -1.34
C PHE A 40 12.02 6.23 -1.65
N LEU A 41 13.18 6.86 -1.82
CA LEU A 41 13.32 8.29 -2.10
C LEU A 41 13.82 8.49 -3.53
N ASN A 42 12.98 9.10 -4.37
CA ASN A 42 13.25 9.33 -5.80
C ASN A 42 13.60 8.03 -6.53
N GLY A 43 12.94 6.92 -6.19
CA GLY A 43 13.22 5.59 -6.71
C GLY A 43 12.19 5.12 -7.73
N ASN A 44 12.61 4.25 -8.64
CA ASN A 44 11.71 3.58 -9.57
C ASN A 44 11.78 2.06 -9.34
N SER A 45 10.63 1.41 -9.29
CA SER A 45 10.53 -0.04 -9.18
C SER A 45 9.41 -0.58 -10.05
N SER A 46 9.64 -1.68 -10.75
CA SER A 46 8.53 -2.32 -11.47
C SER A 46 7.70 -3.15 -10.49
N GLU A 47 8.35 -3.94 -9.64
CA GLU A 47 7.68 -4.82 -8.67
C GLU A 47 8.36 -4.71 -7.30
N VAL A 48 7.56 -4.46 -6.27
CA VAL A 48 7.96 -4.44 -4.86
C VAL A 48 7.12 -5.45 -4.09
N GLU A 49 7.75 -6.43 -3.44
CA GLU A 49 7.03 -7.49 -2.73
C GLU A 49 7.48 -7.59 -1.27
N PHE A 50 6.50 -7.66 -0.35
CA PHE A 50 6.71 -7.93 1.07
C PHE A 50 5.94 -9.19 1.47
N LEU A 51 6.59 -10.35 1.37
CA LEU A 51 6.00 -11.64 1.69
C LEU A 51 6.29 -12.04 3.15
N ASN A 52 5.23 -12.38 3.89
CA ASN A 52 5.30 -12.83 5.29
C ASN A 52 6.08 -11.87 6.20
N SER A 53 5.99 -10.56 5.94
CA SER A 53 6.85 -9.56 6.57
C SER A 53 6.07 -8.69 7.56
N LYS A 54 6.78 -8.12 8.53
CA LYS A 54 6.25 -7.15 9.49
C LYS A 54 6.84 -5.78 9.22
N LEU A 55 5.99 -4.82 8.88
CA LEU A 55 6.38 -3.45 8.59
C LEU A 55 5.73 -2.48 9.57
N SER A 56 6.52 -1.65 10.24
CA SER A 56 5.94 -0.54 11.01
C SER A 56 5.69 0.67 10.12
N ARG A 57 6.63 1.02 9.24
CA ARG A 57 6.46 2.14 8.30
C ARG A 57 7.10 1.85 6.94
N LEU A 58 6.34 2.09 5.87
CA LEU A 58 6.84 2.16 4.49
C LEU A 58 6.53 3.53 3.90
N GLU A 59 7.54 4.20 3.36
CA GLU A 59 7.41 5.52 2.75
C GLU A 59 7.92 5.48 1.31
N LEU A 60 7.10 5.95 0.37
CA LEU A 60 7.49 6.19 -1.01
C LEU A 60 7.39 7.69 -1.28
N LEU A 61 8.53 8.37 -1.38
CA LEU A 61 8.62 9.81 -1.62
C LEU A 61 9.19 10.08 -3.01
N ASN A 62 8.43 10.79 -3.85
CA ASN A 62 8.79 11.10 -5.24
C ASN A 62 9.18 9.85 -6.06
N SER A 63 8.56 8.71 -5.75
CA SER A 63 8.94 7.40 -6.30
C SER A 63 7.86 6.85 -7.22
N ASN A 64 8.24 5.99 -8.17
CA ASN A 64 7.30 5.28 -9.04
C ASN A 64 7.35 3.77 -8.79
N SER A 65 6.19 3.13 -8.72
CA SER A 65 6.07 1.68 -8.61
C SER A 65 4.95 1.13 -9.49
N LEU A 66 5.20 0.09 -10.30
CA LEU A 66 4.14 -0.47 -11.16
C LEU A 66 3.32 -1.57 -10.48
N GLY A 67 3.86 -2.20 -9.42
CA GLY A 67 3.18 -3.17 -8.59
C GLY A 67 3.79 -3.20 -7.19
N ILE A 68 2.94 -3.13 -6.17
CA ILE A 68 3.36 -3.27 -4.77
C ILE A 68 2.44 -4.28 -4.09
N GLU A 69 3.03 -5.37 -3.62
CA GLU A 69 2.29 -6.47 -3.03
C GLU A 69 2.76 -6.75 -1.61
N PHE A 70 1.78 -6.98 -0.73
CA PHE A 70 2.03 -7.38 0.64
C PHE A 70 1.30 -8.69 0.93
N PRO A 71 1.79 -9.86 0.50
CA PRO A 71 1.17 -11.13 0.84
C PRO A 71 1.47 -11.57 2.29
N ASN A 72 0.43 -11.93 3.04
CA ASN A 72 0.50 -12.50 4.40
C ASN A 72 1.34 -11.65 5.39
N SER A 73 1.29 -10.33 5.26
CA SER A 73 2.12 -9.36 5.97
C SER A 73 1.32 -8.56 6.99
N ASN A 74 2.02 -8.00 7.99
CA ASN A 74 1.44 -7.11 8.99
C ASN A 74 2.09 -5.72 8.92
N LEU A 75 1.27 -4.71 8.66
CA LEU A 75 1.69 -3.37 8.27
C LEU A 75 1.02 -2.35 9.20
N SER A 76 1.80 -1.44 9.79
CA SER A 76 1.22 -0.38 10.63
C SER A 76 0.90 0.87 9.81
N ARG A 77 1.85 1.37 9.01
CA ARG A 77 1.63 2.58 8.19
C ARG A 77 2.31 2.50 6.82
N ILE A 78 1.60 2.91 5.79
CA ILE A 78 2.16 3.13 4.44
C ILE A 78 1.83 4.56 4.00
N GLU A 79 2.85 5.26 3.48
CA GLU A 79 2.74 6.63 2.98
C GLU A 79 3.28 6.72 1.55
N PHE A 80 2.44 7.25 0.66
CA PHE A 80 2.76 7.59 -0.71
C PHE A 80 2.75 9.11 -0.84
N LEU A 81 3.90 9.72 -1.10
CA LEU A 81 4.09 11.17 -1.12
C LEU A 81 4.64 11.59 -2.49
N ASN A 82 3.87 12.35 -3.26
CA ASN A 82 4.21 12.76 -4.63
C ASN A 82 4.66 11.58 -5.52
N SER A 83 4.03 10.42 -5.36
CA SER A 83 4.46 9.15 -5.94
C SER A 83 3.43 8.61 -6.93
N ASN A 84 3.88 7.82 -7.91
CA ASN A 84 2.96 7.11 -8.81
C ASN A 84 3.06 5.61 -8.54
N SER A 85 1.99 5.01 -8.02
CA SER A 85 1.99 3.59 -7.68
C SER A 85 0.79 2.90 -8.33
N LEU A 86 1.05 2.08 -9.35
CA LEU A 86 0.05 1.23 -9.98
C LEU A 86 -0.02 -0.10 -9.23
N GLY A 87 -1.19 -0.74 -9.20
CA GLY A 87 -1.36 -2.11 -8.70
C GLY A 87 -0.89 -2.32 -7.26
N ILE A 88 -1.59 -1.74 -6.28
CA ILE A 88 -1.29 -1.97 -4.86
C ILE A 88 -2.24 -3.03 -4.30
N GLU A 89 -1.66 -4.12 -3.78
CA GLU A 89 -2.43 -5.28 -3.30
C GLU A 89 -2.00 -5.76 -1.91
N PHE A 90 -2.99 -6.14 -1.09
CA PHE A 90 -2.81 -6.62 0.29
C PHE A 90 -3.39 -8.02 0.52
N PRO A 91 -2.98 -9.06 -0.21
CA PRO A 91 -3.57 -10.38 -0.07
C PRO A 91 -3.27 -11.00 1.30
N ASN A 92 -4.32 -11.37 2.04
CA ASN A 92 -4.22 -11.98 3.38
C ASN A 92 -3.40 -11.17 4.39
N SER A 93 -3.43 -9.84 4.30
CA SER A 93 -2.59 -8.95 5.12
C SER A 93 -3.38 -8.03 6.04
N ASN A 94 -2.69 -7.57 7.09
CA ASN A 94 -3.20 -6.54 7.99
C ASN A 94 -2.49 -5.21 7.70
N LEU A 95 -3.26 -4.12 7.58
CA LEU A 95 -2.72 -2.77 7.39
C LEU A 95 -3.50 -1.78 8.25
N SER A 96 -2.82 -1.06 9.16
CA SER A 96 -3.50 -0.14 10.10
C SER A 96 -3.79 1.25 9.53
N ARG A 97 -2.92 1.77 8.65
CA ARG A 97 -3.06 3.10 8.04
C ARG A 97 -2.39 3.14 6.67
N ILE A 98 -3.07 3.76 5.71
CA ILE A 98 -2.50 4.07 4.40
C ILE A 98 -2.86 5.49 4.01
N GLU A 99 -1.90 6.21 3.43
CA GLU A 99 -2.04 7.61 3.05
C GLU A 99 -1.42 7.86 1.68
N PHE A 100 -2.13 8.64 0.87
CA PHE A 100 -1.67 9.13 -0.42
C PHE A 100 -1.73 10.66 -0.38
N LEU A 101 -0.62 11.34 -0.65
CA LEU A 101 -0.56 12.80 -0.71
C LEU A 101 0.05 13.21 -2.05
N ASN A 102 -0.73 13.90 -2.88
CA ASN A 102 -0.35 14.32 -4.23
C ASN A 102 0.15 13.14 -5.10
N SER A 103 -0.42 11.96 -4.90
CA SER A 103 0.00 10.72 -5.56
C SER A 103 -1.06 10.20 -6.53
N ASN A 104 -0.63 9.42 -7.53
CA ASN A 104 -1.50 8.77 -8.51
C ASN A 104 -1.48 7.25 -8.35
N SER A 105 -2.63 6.66 -8.02
CA SER A 105 -2.76 5.22 -7.78
C SER A 105 -4.08 4.68 -8.33
N PRO A 106 -4.15 4.40 -9.64
CA PRO A 106 -5.42 4.13 -10.31
C PRO A 106 -6.09 2.82 -9.87
N GLU A 107 -5.34 1.82 -9.40
CA GLU A 107 -5.89 0.56 -8.87
C GLU A 107 -5.35 0.26 -7.47
N ILE A 108 -6.27 0.12 -6.50
CA ILE A 108 -5.97 -0.37 -5.16
C ILE A 108 -6.98 -1.48 -4.82
N LYS A 109 -6.49 -2.68 -4.51
CA LYS A 109 -7.32 -3.87 -4.24
C LYS A 109 -7.08 -4.41 -2.83
N PHE A 110 -8.16 -4.58 -2.07
CA PHE A 110 -8.16 -5.23 -0.75
C PHE A 110 -8.91 -6.58 -0.83
N LEU A 111 -8.19 -7.70 -0.84
CA LEU A 111 -8.76 -9.05 -1.06
C LEU A 111 -8.86 -9.88 0.24
N ASN A 112 -10.12 -10.18 0.63
CA ASN A 112 -10.67 -11.32 1.39
C ASN A 112 -10.05 -11.83 2.72
N ARG A 113 -10.98 -12.17 3.65
CA ARG A 113 -10.81 -12.82 4.97
C ARG A 113 -10.06 -12.00 6.01
N ILE A 114 -10.45 -10.75 6.16
CA ILE A 114 -10.03 -10.02 7.35
C ILE A 114 -10.94 -10.46 8.49
N LYS A 115 -10.44 -11.35 9.34
CA LYS A 115 -10.82 -11.31 10.75
C LYS A 115 -10.29 -10.00 11.30
N PHE A 116 -11.06 -8.92 11.14
CA PHE A 116 -10.95 -7.75 12.01
C PHE A 116 -11.59 -8.13 13.35
N LEU A 117 -11.07 -9.16 14.01
CA LEU A 117 -11.34 -9.38 15.43
C LEU A 117 -10.21 -8.63 16.14
N ASN A 118 -10.52 -7.39 16.53
CA ASN A 118 -9.62 -6.44 17.22
C ASN A 118 -8.60 -5.70 16.34
N ASN A 119 -8.94 -5.33 15.11
CA ASN A 119 -8.19 -4.29 14.39
C ASN A 119 -9.12 -3.11 14.10
N ASN A 120 -8.66 -1.93 14.49
CA ASN A 120 -9.36 -0.66 14.39
C ASN A 120 -8.69 0.11 13.25
N LEU A 121 -9.37 0.30 12.12
CA LEU A 121 -8.94 1.17 11.02
C LEU A 121 -9.75 2.48 11.08
N PRO A 122 -9.53 3.35 12.08
CA PRO A 122 -10.36 4.52 12.28
C PRO A 122 -10.18 5.58 11.18
N ARG A 123 -9.19 5.43 10.28
CA ARG A 123 -8.81 6.48 9.33
C ARG A 123 -8.10 5.93 8.10
N ILE A 124 -8.78 5.95 6.96
CA ILE A 124 -8.18 5.83 5.62
C ILE A 124 -8.42 7.16 4.94
N GLU A 125 -7.38 7.83 4.46
CA GLU A 125 -7.54 9.12 3.78
C GLU A 125 -6.91 9.10 2.40
N PHE A 126 -7.69 9.56 1.43
CA PHE A 126 -7.23 9.88 0.10
C PHE A 126 -7.45 11.38 -0.10
N PRO A 127 -6.52 12.27 0.27
CA PRO A 127 -6.59 13.66 -0.12
C PRO A 127 -5.97 13.87 -1.52
N ASN A 128 -6.67 14.61 -2.39
CA ASN A 128 -6.16 15.06 -3.70
C ASN A 128 -5.61 13.92 -4.59
N SER A 129 -6.16 12.71 -4.50
CA SER A 129 -5.68 11.53 -5.24
C SER A 129 -6.54 11.25 -6.48
N ASN A 130 -5.91 10.76 -7.55
CA ASN A 130 -6.62 10.23 -8.73
C ASN A 130 -6.65 8.70 -8.65
N LEU A 131 -7.83 8.16 -8.41
CA LEU A 131 -8.03 6.74 -8.10
C LEU A 131 -9.15 6.22 -9.00
N SER A 132 -8.87 5.28 -9.90
CA SER A 132 -9.88 4.82 -10.86
C SER A 132 -10.82 3.76 -10.29
N ARG A 133 -10.34 2.94 -9.34
CA ARG A 133 -11.12 1.91 -8.65
C ARG A 133 -10.57 1.60 -7.26
N ILE A 134 -11.46 1.49 -6.28
CA ILE A 134 -11.17 0.94 -4.95
C ILE A 134 -12.18 -0.16 -4.65
N GLU A 135 -11.69 -1.32 -4.19
CA GLU A 135 -12.54 -2.44 -3.77
C GLU A 135 -12.27 -2.83 -2.31
N PHE A 136 -13.34 -2.86 -1.51
CA PHE A 136 -13.33 -3.35 -0.14
C PHE A 136 -14.14 -4.64 -0.05
N LEU A 137 -13.48 -5.74 0.27
CA LEU A 137 -14.11 -7.06 0.29
C LEU A 137 -13.99 -7.69 1.68
N ASN A 138 -15.12 -7.96 2.34
CA ASN A 138 -15.20 -8.52 3.69
C ASN A 138 -14.39 -7.70 4.74
N SER A 139 -14.52 -6.36 4.74
CA SER A 139 -13.73 -5.44 5.57
C SER A 139 -14.56 -4.64 6.58
N ASN A 140 -13.96 -4.17 7.69
CA ASN A 140 -14.57 -3.25 8.66
C ASN A 140 -13.76 -1.95 8.69
N SER A 141 -14.29 -0.90 8.05
CA SER A 141 -13.54 0.34 7.77
C SER A 141 -14.39 1.58 8.10
N PRO A 142 -14.63 1.89 9.39
CA PRO A 142 -15.62 2.89 9.83
C PRO A 142 -15.08 4.34 9.77
N GLY A 143 -14.12 4.64 8.90
CA GLY A 143 -13.42 5.93 8.89
C GLY A 143 -12.75 6.25 7.57
N ILE A 144 -13.40 5.91 6.47
CA ILE A 144 -12.88 6.19 5.13
C ILE A 144 -13.20 7.65 4.77
N LYS A 145 -12.17 8.43 4.44
CA LYS A 145 -12.28 9.81 3.98
C LYS A 145 -11.76 9.96 2.56
N PHE A 146 -12.62 10.48 1.70
CA PHE A 146 -12.28 10.90 0.36
C PHE A 146 -12.37 12.43 0.29
N LEU A 147 -11.24 13.11 0.14
CA LEU A 147 -11.15 14.57 0.04
C LEU A 147 -10.58 14.95 -1.33
N ASN A 148 -11.35 15.67 -2.15
CA ASN A 148 -10.88 16.20 -3.46
C ASN A 148 -10.30 15.15 -4.41
N ASN A 149 -10.91 13.97 -4.51
CA ASN A 149 -10.44 12.91 -5.41
C ASN A 149 -11.26 12.84 -6.69
N ASN A 150 -10.60 12.42 -7.77
CA ASN A 150 -11.29 11.84 -8.92
C ASN A 150 -11.43 10.32 -8.67
N LEU A 151 -12.65 9.89 -8.32
CA LEU A 151 -13.01 8.53 -7.92
C LEU A 151 -14.31 8.10 -8.62
N PRO A 152 -14.21 7.50 -9.82
CA PRO A 152 -15.38 7.12 -10.59
C PRO A 152 -16.05 5.83 -10.08
N ARG A 153 -15.31 4.95 -9.39
CA ARG A 153 -15.83 3.65 -8.92
C ARG A 153 -15.25 3.25 -7.56
N ILE A 154 -16.15 3.00 -6.60
CA ILE A 154 -15.82 2.41 -5.30
C ILE A 154 -16.79 1.24 -5.09
N GLU A 155 -16.26 0.07 -4.76
CA GLU A 155 -17.05 -1.14 -4.54
C GLU A 155 -16.84 -1.66 -3.13
N PHE A 156 -17.94 -2.02 -2.50
CA PHE A 156 -17.96 -2.65 -1.20
C PHE A 156 -18.73 -3.95 -1.30
N LEU A 157 -18.11 -5.06 -0.97
CA LEU A 157 -18.76 -6.36 -0.92
C LEU A 157 -18.58 -6.93 0.48
N ASN A 158 -19.70 -7.23 1.15
CA ASN A 158 -19.74 -7.79 2.52
C ASN A 158 -18.91 -7.00 3.56
N SER A 159 -18.84 -5.68 3.44
CA SER A 159 -18.04 -4.81 4.33
C SER A 159 -18.92 -3.93 5.23
N ASP A 160 -18.46 -3.67 6.46
CA ASP A 160 -19.07 -2.69 7.39
C ASP A 160 -18.48 -1.29 7.14
N LEU A 161 -19.38 -0.33 6.91
CA LEU A 161 -19.11 1.02 6.41
C LEU A 161 -19.74 2.12 7.25
N SER A 162 -19.85 1.91 8.56
CA SER A 162 -20.57 2.81 9.47
C SER A 162 -20.16 4.31 9.42
N ARG A 163 -19.01 4.67 8.81
CA ARG A 163 -18.66 6.07 8.51
C ARG A 163 -17.80 6.19 7.23
N ILE A 164 -18.42 6.66 6.15
CA ILE A 164 -17.74 7.13 4.94
C ILE A 164 -17.97 8.63 4.83
N GLU A 165 -16.89 9.42 4.79
CA GLU A 165 -16.94 10.86 4.52
C GLU A 165 -16.40 11.12 3.11
N ARG A 166 -17.23 11.65 2.22
CA ARG A 166 -16.83 12.07 0.88
C ARG A 166 -17.09 13.56 0.72
N THR A 167 -16.02 14.33 0.59
CA THR A 167 -16.11 15.77 0.26
C THR A 167 -15.68 15.94 -1.19
N LEU A 168 -16.64 16.32 -2.03
CA LEU A 168 -16.42 16.69 -3.42
C LEU A 168 -16.28 18.22 -3.48
N SER A 169 -15.36 18.71 -4.30
CA SER A 169 -15.33 20.11 -4.75
C SER A 169 -16.35 20.33 -5.85
#